data_AF-C7ZCY1-F1
#
_entry.id   AF-C7ZCY1-F1
#
_cell.length_a   1.000
_cell.length_b   1.000
_cell.length_c   1.000
_cell.angle_alpha   90.00
_cell.angle_beta   90.00
_cell.angle_gamma   90.00
#
_symmetry.space_group_name_H-M   'P 1'
#
loop_
_entity.id
_entity.type
_entity.pdbx_description
1 polymer ?
#
loop_
_entity_poly.entity_id
_entity_poly.type
_entity_poly.pdbx_seq_one_letter_code
_entity_poly.pdbx_strand_id
1 'polypeptide(L)'
;MSDCFTAPCNTIDVYTVQTTTLLAIFDFTAWIKIGMAIRIAQDLQMASEHDATAHPSQKEQFRRYFWSLSLLDRLCSCGCYRPSAILDASCHLRLPSHGEAWRSGQEEQTSTLSKVNTEPCVLSDDALSPFANVIIMGGVLAEAAQYMLQDMDARAHYPPWDVNSDFTSIQSGLVFLETQLQVRRLLADTVNPSSSADNTVNQAAVSHDIYAQILFHLCNCLLNHPFLLRRRLEIVKCAGPLSFLHRCFKLAWTHAQQLC
;
A
#
# COMPACT_ATOMS: atom_id res chain seq x y z
N MET A 1 -16.79 24.95 37.50
CA MET A 1 -17.04 24.04 36.36
C MET A 1 -15.70 23.49 35.97
N SER A 2 -15.26 22.49 36.74
CA SER A 2 -13.92 21.91 36.68
C SER A 2 -14.07 20.40 36.45
N ASP A 3 -13.17 19.88 35.61
CA ASP A 3 -12.65 18.51 35.61
C ASP A 3 -13.55 17.35 35.16
N CYS A 4 -13.84 17.28 33.85
CA CYS A 4 -14.29 16.01 33.21
C CYS A 4 -13.48 15.56 31.97
N PHE A 5 -12.38 16.22 31.59
CA PHE A 5 -11.61 15.85 30.39
C PHE A 5 -10.28 15.13 30.65
N THR A 6 -10.00 14.70 31.87
CA THR A 6 -8.74 14.01 32.21
C THR A 6 -9.01 12.57 32.67
N ALA A 7 -9.43 11.72 31.73
CA ALA A 7 -9.40 10.25 31.80
C ALA A 7 -8.97 9.73 30.42
N PRO A 8 -8.42 8.51 30.26
CA PRO A 8 -7.54 8.15 29.15
C PRO A 8 -8.31 8.03 27.82
N CYS A 9 -8.48 9.16 27.13
CA CYS A 9 -9.25 9.29 25.90
C CYS A 9 -8.65 8.49 24.74
N ASN A 10 -7.36 8.11 24.79
CA ASN A 10 -6.70 7.53 23.62
C ASN A 10 -6.87 6.01 23.47
N THR A 11 -7.10 5.26 24.55
CA THR A 11 -7.11 3.79 24.45
C THR A 11 -8.44 3.25 23.94
N ILE A 12 -9.56 3.74 24.49
CA ILE A 12 -10.93 3.30 24.12
C ILE A 12 -11.20 3.59 22.64
N ASP A 13 -10.71 4.73 22.14
CA ASP A 13 -10.97 5.17 20.77
C ASP A 13 -10.13 4.39 19.74
N VAL A 14 -8.91 3.98 20.09
CA VAL A 14 -8.08 3.09 19.25
C VAL A 14 -8.68 1.69 19.15
N TYR A 15 -9.14 1.12 20.26
CA TYR A 15 -9.82 -0.19 20.23
C TYR A 15 -11.08 -0.15 19.36
N THR A 16 -11.75 1.01 19.30
CA THR A 16 -12.91 1.21 18.42
C THR A 16 -12.50 1.16 16.94
N VAL A 17 -11.40 1.82 16.55
CA VAL A 17 -10.83 1.74 15.20
C VAL A 17 -10.47 0.29 14.85
N GLN A 18 -9.75 -0.40 15.74
CA GLN A 18 -9.34 -1.79 15.52
C GLN A 18 -10.53 -2.73 15.36
N THR A 19 -11.51 -2.65 16.25
CA THR A 19 -12.69 -3.51 16.24
C THR A 19 -13.51 -3.29 14.98
N THR A 20 -13.71 -2.04 14.58
CA THR A 20 -14.43 -1.69 13.35
C THR A 20 -13.69 -2.19 12.11
N THR A 21 -12.35 -2.09 12.11
CA THR A 21 -11.49 -2.56 11.03
C THR A 21 -11.54 -4.09 10.89
N LEU A 22 -11.43 -4.83 12.00
CA LEU A 22 -11.53 -6.29 12.00
C LEU A 22 -12.91 -6.76 11.53
N LEU A 23 -13.97 -6.07 11.94
CA LEU A 23 -15.33 -6.38 11.50
C LEU A 23 -15.54 -6.11 10.01
N ALA A 24 -14.78 -5.18 9.41
CA ALA A 24 -14.85 -4.90 7.98
C ALA A 24 -14.28 -6.04 7.13
N ILE A 25 -13.25 -6.75 7.61
CA ILE A 25 -12.58 -7.82 6.84
C ILE A 25 -13.55 -8.98 6.51
N PHE A 26 -14.58 -9.19 7.31
CA PHE A 26 -15.52 -10.32 7.18
C PHE A 26 -16.90 -9.97 6.61
N ASP A 27 -17.15 -8.71 6.23
CA ASP A 27 -18.51 -8.22 5.94
C ASP A 27 -18.66 -7.63 4.52
N PHE A 28 -19.81 -7.84 3.87
CA PHE A 28 -20.16 -7.22 2.59
C PHE A 28 -20.19 -5.67 2.66
N THR A 29 -20.41 -5.12 3.86
CA THR A 29 -20.41 -3.67 4.13
C THR A 29 -19.04 -3.11 4.53
N ALA A 30 -17.96 -3.87 4.31
CA ALA A 30 -16.57 -3.54 4.67
C ALA A 30 -16.20 -2.07 4.42
N TRP A 31 -16.50 -1.57 3.23
CA TRP A 31 -16.19 -0.20 2.79
C TRP A 31 -16.77 0.88 3.72
N ILE A 32 -18.02 0.74 4.15
CA ILE A 32 -18.69 1.72 5.03
C ILE A 32 -18.00 1.74 6.40
N LYS A 33 -17.69 0.55 6.93
CA LYS A 33 -17.02 0.39 8.23
C LYS A 33 -15.59 0.93 8.19
N ILE A 34 -14.87 0.67 7.10
CA ILE A 34 -13.55 1.24 6.84
C ILE A 34 -13.65 2.77 6.78
N GLY A 35 -14.62 3.32 6.05
CA GLY A 35 -14.87 4.76 6.01
C GLY A 35 -15.10 5.38 7.39
N MET A 36 -15.88 4.71 8.26
CA MET A 36 -16.10 5.14 9.64
C MET A 36 -14.81 5.09 10.47
N ALA A 37 -14.07 3.97 10.39
CA ALA A 37 -12.78 3.82 11.07
C ALA A 37 -11.77 4.89 10.63
N ILE A 38 -11.76 5.27 9.35
CA ILE A 38 -10.92 6.35 8.82
C ILE A 38 -11.28 7.69 9.44
N ARG A 39 -12.58 8.02 9.55
CA ARG A 39 -13.00 9.29 10.15
C ARG A 39 -12.61 9.36 11.62
N ILE A 40 -12.74 8.26 12.37
CA ILE A 40 -12.27 8.19 13.76
C ILE A 40 -10.75 8.36 13.82
N ALA A 41 -9.99 7.65 12.97
CA ALA A 41 -8.54 7.76 12.93
C ALA A 41 -8.05 9.18 12.58
N GLN A 42 -8.76 9.90 11.71
CA GLN A 42 -8.48 11.30 11.37
C GLN A 42 -8.76 12.24 12.54
N ASP A 43 -9.86 12.04 13.27
CA ASP A 43 -10.19 12.81 14.47
C ASP A 43 -9.11 12.64 15.55
N LEU A 44 -8.60 11.42 15.70
CA LEU A 44 -7.47 11.09 16.57
C LEU A 44 -6.09 11.53 16.03
N GLN A 45 -6.06 12.19 14.85
CA GLN A 45 -4.84 12.66 14.18
C GLN A 45 -3.80 11.55 13.95
N MET A 46 -4.24 10.31 13.71
CA MET A 46 -3.37 9.12 13.56
C MET A 46 -2.40 9.20 12.37
N ALA A 47 -2.59 10.14 11.45
CA ALA A 47 -1.76 10.34 10.27
C ALA A 47 -0.46 11.15 10.53
N SER A 48 -0.17 11.49 11.78
CA SER A 48 1.01 12.25 12.23
C SER A 48 1.69 11.56 13.42
N GLU A 49 2.97 11.79 13.66
CA GLU A 49 3.66 11.20 14.83
C GLU A 49 3.13 11.78 16.15
N HIS A 50 2.70 10.91 17.07
CA HIS A 50 2.22 11.26 18.40
C HIS A 50 3.36 11.38 19.43
N ASP A 51 3.07 12.09 20.52
CA ASP A 51 3.83 12.27 21.77
C ASP A 51 5.28 11.73 21.75
N ALA A 52 6.24 12.66 21.70
CA ALA A 52 7.66 12.35 21.75
C ALA A 52 8.05 11.53 22.99
N THR A 53 7.28 11.59 24.08
CA THR A 53 7.58 10.91 25.35
C THR A 53 7.05 9.47 25.42
N ALA A 54 6.21 9.03 24.48
CA ALA A 54 5.65 7.68 24.48
C ALA A 54 6.72 6.61 24.17
N HIS A 55 6.51 5.40 24.71
CA HIS A 55 7.41 4.27 24.53
C HIS A 55 7.52 3.87 23.03
N PRO A 56 8.71 3.55 22.50
CA PRO A 56 8.90 3.23 21.07
C PRO A 56 7.96 2.15 20.54
N SER A 57 7.70 1.10 21.32
CA SER A 57 6.79 0.01 20.92
C SER A 57 5.33 0.47 20.77
N GLN A 58 4.88 1.42 21.60
CA GLN A 58 3.54 1.99 21.49
C GLN A 58 3.46 2.85 20.23
N LYS A 59 4.42 3.74 19.99
CA LYS A 59 4.47 4.55 18.76
C LYS A 59 4.39 3.68 17.50
N GLU A 60 5.18 2.61 17.46
CA GLU A 60 5.19 1.67 16.34
C GLU A 60 3.87 0.91 16.20
N GLN A 61 3.22 0.54 17.30
CA GLN A 61 1.90 -0.06 17.29
C GLN A 61 0.84 0.87 16.65
N PHE A 62 0.84 2.16 17.01
CA PHE A 62 -0.02 3.17 16.41
C PHE A 62 0.24 3.35 14.90
N ARG A 63 1.52 3.41 14.49
CA ARG A 63 1.89 3.46 13.07
C ARG A 63 1.32 2.29 12.29
N ARG A 64 1.50 1.08 12.81
CA ARG A 64 1.00 -0.14 12.16
C ARG A 64 -0.52 -0.15 12.04
N TYR A 65 -1.25 0.38 13.02
CA TYR A 65 -2.71 0.49 12.94
C TYR A 65 -3.16 1.46 11.86
N PHE A 66 -2.59 2.66 11.83
CA PHE A 66 -2.91 3.63 10.79
C PHE A 66 -2.59 3.09 9.39
N TRP A 67 -1.40 2.51 9.21
CA TRP A 67 -1.01 1.97 7.91
C TRP A 67 -1.82 0.75 7.49
N SER A 68 -2.25 -0.10 8.42
CA SER A 68 -3.18 -1.20 8.12
C SER A 68 -4.53 -0.69 7.66
N LEU A 69 -5.06 0.34 8.33
CA LEU A 69 -6.31 0.98 7.93
C LEU A 69 -6.18 1.65 6.55
N SER A 70 -5.06 2.32 6.31
CA SER A 70 -4.73 2.93 5.03
C SER A 70 -4.61 1.90 3.90
N LEU A 71 -4.03 0.73 4.16
CA LEU A 71 -3.99 -0.38 3.21
C LEU A 71 -5.40 -0.89 2.88
N LEU A 72 -6.26 -1.06 3.88
CA LEU A 72 -7.64 -1.53 3.68
C LEU A 72 -8.50 -0.55 2.88
N ASP A 73 -8.33 0.76 3.11
CA ASP A 73 -8.96 1.82 2.30
C ASP A 73 -8.59 1.66 0.81
N ARG A 74 -7.29 1.51 0.54
CA ARG A 74 -6.75 1.32 -0.82
C ARG A 74 -7.21 0.02 -1.46
N LEU A 75 -7.30 -1.08 -0.71
CA LEU A 75 -7.85 -2.33 -1.24
C LEU A 75 -9.33 -2.19 -1.60
N CYS A 76 -10.12 -1.47 -0.79
CA CYS A 76 -11.51 -1.22 -1.10
C CYS A 76 -11.72 -0.32 -2.32
N SER A 77 -10.71 0.48 -2.69
CA SER A 77 -10.74 1.31 -3.90
C SER A 77 -10.71 0.51 -5.20
N CYS A 78 -10.39 -0.79 -5.15
CA CYS A 78 -10.57 -1.69 -6.29
C CYS A 78 -12.06 -1.90 -6.65
N GLY A 79 -13.00 -1.48 -5.80
CA GLY A 79 -14.42 -1.45 -6.15
C GLY A 79 -14.77 -0.25 -7.03
N CYS A 80 -15.72 -0.43 -7.96
CA CYS A 80 -16.23 0.66 -8.79
C CYS A 80 -16.78 1.81 -7.93
N TYR A 81 -16.42 3.06 -8.29
CA TYR A 81 -16.90 4.30 -7.65
C TYR A 81 -16.57 4.42 -6.15
N ARG A 82 -15.43 3.87 -5.72
CA ARG A 82 -14.95 3.94 -4.33
C ARG A 82 -13.57 4.58 -4.28
N PRO A 83 -13.44 5.90 -4.40
CA PRO A 83 -12.14 6.55 -4.27
C PRO A 83 -11.60 6.42 -2.85
N SER A 84 -10.29 6.23 -2.67
CA SER A 84 -9.67 6.16 -1.34
C SER A 84 -10.05 7.37 -0.49
N ALA A 85 -10.47 7.14 0.76
CA ALA A 85 -10.84 8.22 1.68
C ALA A 85 -9.63 8.87 2.38
N ILE A 86 -8.49 8.19 2.41
CA ILE A 86 -7.20 8.69 2.90
C ILE A 86 -6.40 9.26 1.72
N LEU A 87 -5.97 10.52 1.85
CA LEU A 87 -5.08 11.16 0.88
C LEU A 87 -3.63 10.98 1.31
N ASP A 88 -2.77 10.50 0.41
CA ASP A 88 -1.34 10.32 0.70
C ASP A 88 -0.66 11.62 1.15
N ALA A 89 -1.06 12.76 0.59
CA ALA A 89 -0.56 14.09 0.98
C ALA A 89 -0.89 14.47 2.44
N SER A 90 -1.91 13.86 3.03
CA SER A 90 -2.29 14.07 4.44
C SER A 90 -1.58 13.10 5.40
N CYS A 91 -0.79 12.17 4.88
CA CYS A 91 -0.06 11.19 5.68
C CYS A 91 1.37 11.71 5.97
N HIS A 92 1.58 12.21 7.19
CA HIS A 92 2.88 12.68 7.67
C HIS A 92 3.59 11.64 8.56
N LEU A 93 2.93 10.53 8.83
CA LEU A 93 3.43 9.41 9.62
C LEU A 93 4.60 8.70 8.93
N ARG A 94 5.55 8.21 9.73
CA ARG A 94 6.63 7.36 9.20
C ARG A 94 6.11 5.99 8.83
N LEU A 95 6.73 5.36 7.83
CA LEU A 95 6.42 3.99 7.43
C LEU A 95 6.73 2.99 8.56
N PRO A 96 6.07 1.82 8.60
CA PRO A 96 6.31 0.83 9.64
C PRO A 96 7.76 0.36 9.69
N SER A 97 8.29 0.11 10.89
CA SER A 97 9.64 -0.39 11.13
C SER A 97 9.79 -1.87 10.78
N HIS A 98 11.03 -2.37 10.84
CA HIS A 98 11.27 -3.81 10.76
C HIS A 98 10.60 -4.54 11.94
N GLY A 99 10.12 -5.75 11.68
CA GLY A 99 9.42 -6.55 12.69
C GLY A 99 10.32 -6.89 13.89
N GLU A 100 11.63 -7.03 13.66
CA GLU A 100 12.61 -7.30 14.71
C GLU A 100 12.85 -6.09 15.61
N ALA A 101 13.00 -4.89 15.03
CA ALA A 101 13.07 -3.65 15.78
C ALA A 101 11.82 -3.43 16.64
N TRP A 102 10.63 -3.71 16.08
CA TRP A 102 9.38 -3.64 16.84
C TRP A 102 9.33 -4.63 18.01
N ARG A 103 9.67 -5.91 17.79
CA ARG A 103 9.66 -6.96 18.84
C ARG A 103 10.67 -6.70 19.95
N SER A 104 11.82 -6.12 19.60
CA SER A 104 12.88 -5.75 20.55
C SER A 104 12.62 -4.40 21.24
N GLY A 105 11.54 -3.69 20.87
CA GLY A 105 11.21 -2.38 21.41
C GLY A 105 12.19 -1.27 21.02
N GLN A 106 13.01 -1.49 19.99
CA GLN A 106 13.97 -0.51 19.49
C GLN A 106 13.27 0.52 18.62
N GLU A 107 13.66 1.80 18.76
CA GLU A 107 13.20 2.84 17.86
C GLU A 107 14.03 2.83 16.58
N GLU A 108 13.37 2.61 15.45
CA GLU A 108 13.95 2.69 14.13
C GLU A 108 13.48 3.96 13.42
N GLN A 109 14.40 4.69 12.78
CA GLN A 109 14.07 5.91 12.04
C GLN A 109 13.75 5.61 10.58
N THR A 110 12.48 5.31 10.32
CA THR A 110 11.95 5.05 8.97
C THR A 110 11.54 6.31 8.22
N SER A 111 11.52 6.22 6.88
CA SER A 111 11.08 7.30 5.99
C SER A 111 9.56 7.49 6.00
N THR A 112 9.08 8.67 5.62
CA THR A 112 7.66 8.94 5.35
C THR A 112 7.32 8.55 3.90
N LEU A 113 6.03 8.30 3.62
CA LEU A 113 5.57 7.98 2.26
C LEU A 113 5.93 9.08 1.25
N SER A 114 5.78 10.35 1.63
CA SER A 114 6.14 11.51 0.78
C SER A 114 7.62 11.51 0.36
N LYS A 115 8.53 11.16 1.28
CA LYS A 115 9.97 11.08 1.01
C LYS A 115 10.27 9.94 0.04
N VAL A 116 9.65 8.77 0.23
CA VAL A 116 9.82 7.62 -0.67
C VAL A 116 9.37 7.97 -2.10
N ASN A 117 8.26 8.68 -2.24
CA ASN A 117 7.73 9.06 -3.55
C ASN A 117 8.59 10.13 -4.26
N THR A 118 9.26 11.01 -3.50
CA THR A 118 10.06 12.11 -4.06
C THR A 118 11.50 11.69 -4.34
N GLU A 119 12.07 10.84 -3.49
CA GLU A 119 13.49 10.44 -3.52
C GLU A 119 13.67 8.91 -3.54
N PRO A 120 13.05 8.18 -4.50
CA PRO A 120 13.04 6.72 -4.51
C PRO A 120 14.46 6.11 -4.63
N CYS A 121 15.38 6.77 -5.35
CA CYS A 121 16.73 6.29 -5.60
C CYS A 121 17.71 6.48 -4.42
N VAL A 122 17.33 7.19 -3.35
CA VAL A 122 18.19 7.47 -2.19
C VAL A 122 18.01 6.42 -1.08
N LEU A 123 17.02 5.54 -1.22
CA LEU A 123 16.72 4.51 -0.24
C LEU A 123 17.66 3.31 -0.42
N SER A 124 18.40 2.96 0.63
CA SER A 124 19.12 1.69 0.71
C SER A 124 18.13 0.50 0.69
N ASP A 125 18.51 -0.65 0.14
CA ASP A 125 17.64 -1.84 0.02
C ASP A 125 17.10 -2.35 1.38
N ASP A 126 17.83 -2.07 2.47
CA ASP A 126 17.46 -2.42 3.86
C ASP A 126 16.68 -1.29 4.58
N ALA A 127 16.38 -0.18 3.90
CA ALA A 127 15.73 0.99 4.51
C ALA A 127 14.21 0.84 4.67
N LEU A 128 13.58 -0.07 3.94
CA LEU A 128 12.13 -0.27 3.96
C LEU A 128 11.78 -1.62 4.58
N SER A 129 10.89 -1.62 5.57
CA SER A 129 10.41 -2.89 6.13
C SER A 129 9.53 -3.65 5.13
N PRO A 130 9.40 -4.98 5.25
CA PRO A 130 8.44 -5.77 4.45
C PRO A 130 7.02 -5.20 4.49
N PHE A 131 6.59 -4.70 5.64
CA PHE A 131 5.27 -4.08 5.76
C PHE A 131 5.20 -2.73 5.05
N ALA A 132 6.25 -1.91 5.10
CA ALA A 132 6.32 -0.67 4.33
C ALA A 132 6.18 -0.92 2.82
N ASN A 133 6.81 -1.98 2.29
CA ASN A 133 6.65 -2.36 0.88
C ASN A 133 5.19 -2.69 0.53
N VAL A 134 4.50 -3.43 1.39
CA VAL A 134 3.05 -3.69 1.22
C VAL A 134 2.26 -2.39 1.14
N ILE A 135 2.55 -1.41 2.00
CA ILE A 135 1.88 -0.11 1.99
C ILE A 135 2.11 0.62 0.67
N ILE A 136 3.35 0.67 0.19
CA ILE A 136 3.69 1.34 -1.07
C ILE A 136 3.02 0.64 -2.26
N MET A 137 3.05 -0.70 -2.30
CA MET A 137 2.34 -1.50 -3.30
C MET A 137 0.83 -1.24 -3.27
N GLY A 138 0.24 -1.11 -2.07
CA GLY A 138 -1.16 -0.74 -1.90
C GLY A 138 -1.48 0.64 -2.47
N GLY A 139 -0.55 1.60 -2.32
CA GLY A 139 -0.58 2.92 -2.98
C GLY A 139 -0.73 2.81 -4.49
N VAL A 140 0.21 2.11 -5.13
CA VAL A 140 0.21 1.90 -6.59
C VAL A 140 -1.03 1.14 -7.06
N LEU A 141 -1.54 0.19 -6.26
CA LEU A 141 -2.79 -0.49 -6.56
C LEU A 141 -3.98 0.48 -6.57
N ALA A 142 -4.07 1.39 -5.61
CA ALA A 142 -5.14 2.38 -5.56
C ALA A 142 -5.07 3.34 -6.77
N GLU A 143 -3.88 3.79 -7.16
CA GLU A 143 -3.68 4.60 -8.37
C GLU A 143 -4.11 3.82 -9.63
N ALA A 144 -3.69 2.56 -9.75
CA ALA A 144 -4.08 1.69 -10.86
C ALA A 144 -5.60 1.44 -10.91
N ALA A 145 -6.23 1.25 -9.75
CA ALA A 145 -7.68 1.09 -9.64
C ALA A 145 -8.41 2.39 -10.01
N GLN A 146 -7.96 3.53 -9.52
CA GLN A 146 -8.52 4.82 -9.87
C GLN A 146 -8.46 5.05 -11.39
N TYR A 147 -7.28 4.80 -11.98
CA TYR A 147 -7.05 4.98 -13.41
C TYR A 147 -7.85 3.99 -14.29
N MET A 148 -7.88 2.71 -13.94
CA MET A 148 -8.49 1.68 -14.81
C MET A 148 -9.99 1.45 -14.55
N LEU A 149 -10.49 1.72 -13.33
CA LEU A 149 -11.84 1.33 -12.91
C LEU A 149 -12.78 2.50 -12.62
N GLN A 150 -12.25 3.65 -12.19
CA GLN A 150 -13.09 4.70 -11.61
C GLN A 150 -13.41 5.86 -12.57
N ASP A 151 -12.75 5.95 -13.72
CA ASP A 151 -12.93 7.03 -14.72
C ASP A 151 -12.78 8.46 -14.11
N MET A 152 -12.07 8.59 -12.97
CA MET A 152 -11.92 9.84 -12.20
C MET A 152 -10.65 10.65 -12.56
N ASP A 153 -10.05 10.39 -13.73
CA ASP A 153 -8.72 10.92 -14.03
C ASP A 153 -8.74 12.33 -14.62
N ALA A 154 -8.07 13.26 -13.94
CA ALA A 154 -7.83 14.61 -14.45
C ALA A 154 -7.02 14.61 -15.77
N ARG A 155 -6.24 13.54 -16.03
CA ARG A 155 -5.39 13.37 -17.22
C ARG A 155 -5.95 12.40 -18.25
N ALA A 156 -7.26 12.10 -18.20
CA ALA A 156 -7.94 11.14 -19.09
C ALA A 156 -7.78 11.40 -20.60
N HIS A 157 -7.27 12.57 -21.00
CA HIS A 157 -7.05 12.92 -22.41
C HIS A 157 -5.76 12.36 -23.00
N TYR A 158 -4.79 11.97 -22.17
CA TYR A 158 -3.53 11.40 -22.66
C TYR A 158 -3.68 9.91 -22.94
N PRO A 159 -3.22 9.42 -24.10
CA PRO A 159 -3.22 8.00 -24.36
C PRO A 159 -2.23 7.27 -23.42
N PRO A 160 -2.42 5.97 -23.13
CA PRO A 160 -1.60 5.24 -22.15
C PRO A 160 -0.09 5.23 -22.40
N TRP A 161 0.35 5.35 -23.65
CA TRP A 161 1.77 5.38 -24.01
C TRP A 161 2.40 6.78 -23.95
N ASP A 162 1.61 7.82 -23.65
CA ASP A 162 2.13 9.17 -23.48
C ASP A 162 2.87 9.30 -22.14
N VAL A 163 3.99 10.02 -22.15
CA VAL A 163 4.80 10.26 -20.95
C VAL A 163 4.04 10.97 -19.83
N ASN A 164 3.03 11.77 -20.17
CA ASN A 164 2.21 12.52 -19.21
C ASN A 164 0.98 11.72 -18.74
N SER A 165 0.78 10.51 -19.25
CA SER A 165 -0.33 9.65 -18.83
C SER A 165 -0.08 9.05 -17.45
N ASP A 166 -1.17 8.89 -16.68
CA ASP A 166 -1.11 8.20 -15.39
C ASP A 166 -0.69 6.74 -15.56
N PHE A 167 -1.00 6.11 -16.71
CA PHE A 167 -0.51 4.77 -17.06
C PHE A 167 1.02 4.69 -17.00
N THR A 168 1.73 5.65 -17.61
CA THR A 168 3.20 5.66 -17.60
C THR A 168 3.75 5.94 -16.21
N SER A 169 3.09 6.80 -15.43
CA SER A 169 3.44 7.07 -14.03
C SER A 169 3.35 5.79 -13.17
N ILE A 170 2.20 5.10 -13.22
CA ILE A 170 1.96 3.85 -12.49
C ILE A 170 2.96 2.77 -12.94
N GLN A 171 3.19 2.63 -14.25
CA GLN A 171 4.15 1.66 -14.77
C GLN A 171 5.58 1.94 -14.30
N SER A 172 5.99 3.21 -14.23
CA SER A 172 7.30 3.59 -13.68
C SER A 172 7.40 3.21 -12.20
N GLY A 173 6.35 3.44 -11.41
CA GLY A 173 6.27 3.03 -10.01
C GLY A 173 6.41 1.51 -9.86
N LEU A 174 5.75 0.73 -10.72
CA LEU A 174 5.89 -0.74 -10.72
C LEU A 174 7.30 -1.20 -11.04
N VAL A 175 7.97 -0.59 -12.02
CA VAL A 175 9.38 -0.93 -12.34
C VAL A 175 10.30 -0.62 -11.17
N PHE A 176 10.11 0.51 -10.48
CA PHE A 176 10.87 0.82 -9.28
C PHE A 176 10.66 -0.25 -8.19
N LEU A 177 9.41 -0.63 -7.92
CA LEU A 177 9.09 -1.63 -6.90
C LEU A 177 9.54 -3.04 -7.29
N GLU A 178 9.60 -3.35 -8.58
CA GLU A 178 10.16 -4.60 -9.07
C GLU A 178 11.64 -4.75 -8.65
N THR A 179 12.44 -3.69 -8.76
CA THR A 179 13.85 -3.74 -8.32
C THR A 179 13.97 -4.08 -6.84
N GLN A 180 13.11 -3.47 -6.01
CA GLN A 180 13.08 -3.70 -4.57
C GLN A 180 12.65 -5.13 -4.21
N LEU A 181 11.64 -5.67 -4.90
CA LEU A 181 11.17 -7.04 -4.69
C LEU A 181 12.18 -8.09 -5.16
N GLN A 182 12.84 -7.86 -6.30
CA GLN A 182 13.86 -8.77 -6.84
C GLN A 182 15.08 -8.86 -5.94
N VAL A 183 15.59 -7.72 -5.45
CA VAL A 183 16.70 -7.70 -4.48
C VAL A 183 16.34 -8.50 -3.23
N ARG A 184 15.13 -8.31 -2.68
CA ARG A 184 14.68 -9.05 -1.50
C ARG A 184 14.60 -10.56 -1.74
N ARG A 185 14.14 -10.98 -2.91
CA ARG A 185 14.11 -12.40 -3.28
C ARG A 185 15.53 -13.00 -3.31
N LEU A 186 16.49 -12.30 -3.92
CA LEU A 186 17.89 -12.74 -3.96
C LEU A 186 18.51 -12.82 -2.56
N LEU A 187 18.22 -11.86 -1.69
CA LEU A 187 18.65 -11.89 -0.29
C LEU A 187 18.04 -13.06 0.47
N ALA A 188 16.74 -13.33 0.29
CA ALA A 188 16.09 -14.49 0.90
C ALA A 188 16.70 -15.82 0.42
N ASP A 189 17.01 -15.94 -0.88
CA ASP A 189 17.59 -17.15 -1.46
C ASP A 189 19.06 -17.37 -1.03
N THR A 190 19.81 -16.29 -0.77
CA THR A 190 21.22 -16.35 -0.31
C THR A 190 21.38 -16.55 1.20
N VAL A 191 20.42 -16.08 2.01
CA VAL A 191 20.41 -16.27 3.47
C VAL A 191 19.87 -17.66 3.85
N ASN A 192 19.10 -18.32 2.98
CA ASN A 192 18.45 -19.61 3.26
C ASN A 192 19.16 -20.93 2.88
N PRO A 193 20.44 -21.04 2.44
CA PRO A 193 21.05 -22.34 2.21
C PRO A 193 21.52 -23.07 3.49
N SER A 194 21.45 -22.46 4.69
CA SER A 194 22.04 -23.05 5.91
C SER A 194 21.35 -22.71 7.25
N SER A 195 20.06 -22.35 7.25
CA SER A 195 19.29 -22.16 8.49
C SER A 195 18.51 -23.44 8.87
N SER A 196 19.22 -24.40 9.45
CA SER A 196 18.66 -25.68 9.91
C SER A 196 18.91 -25.93 11.41
N ALA A 197 18.75 -24.91 12.25
CA ALA A 197 18.89 -25.10 13.71
C ALA A 197 17.95 -24.27 14.61
N ASP A 198 17.32 -23.18 14.13
CA ASP A 198 16.34 -22.44 14.93
C ASP A 198 15.07 -22.17 14.13
N ASN A 199 14.06 -23.02 14.34
CA ASN A 199 12.85 -23.20 13.52
C ASN A 199 11.81 -22.05 13.63
N THR A 200 12.21 -20.83 14.00
CA THR A 200 11.29 -19.68 14.08
C THR A 200 11.44 -18.79 12.85
N VAL A 201 11.07 -19.31 11.68
CA VAL A 201 10.89 -18.51 10.47
C VAL A 201 10.06 -17.27 10.84
N ASN A 202 10.53 -16.06 10.52
CA ASN A 202 9.82 -14.81 10.80
C ASN A 202 8.56 -14.72 9.91
N GLN A 203 7.53 -15.49 10.27
CA GLN A 203 6.33 -15.74 9.49
C GLN A 203 5.63 -14.45 9.05
N ALA A 204 5.66 -13.41 9.90
CA ALA A 204 5.10 -12.12 9.58
C ALA A 204 5.87 -11.38 8.47
N ALA A 205 7.20 -11.43 8.46
CA ALA A 205 8.01 -10.83 7.39
C ALA A 205 7.74 -11.53 6.05
N VAL A 206 7.79 -12.87 6.06
CA VAL A 206 7.48 -13.70 4.88
C VAL A 206 6.07 -13.43 4.35
N SER A 207 5.09 -13.28 5.24
CA SER A 207 3.71 -12.98 4.85
C SER A 207 3.58 -11.62 4.17
N HIS A 208 4.27 -10.59 4.66
CA HIS A 208 4.27 -9.27 4.01
C HIS A 208 4.98 -9.31 2.66
N ASP A 209 6.10 -10.03 2.53
CA ASP A 209 6.81 -10.15 1.26
C ASP A 209 5.96 -10.87 0.19
N ILE A 210 5.31 -11.98 0.56
CA ILE A 210 4.36 -12.68 -0.33
C ILE A 210 3.21 -11.74 -0.71
N TYR A 211 2.67 -10.99 0.26
CA TYR A 211 1.57 -10.08 0.00
C TYR A 211 1.98 -8.92 -0.93
N ALA A 212 3.17 -8.36 -0.77
CA ALA A 212 3.72 -7.35 -1.68
C ALA A 212 3.87 -7.91 -3.11
N GLN A 213 4.33 -9.16 -3.26
CA GLN A 213 4.39 -9.84 -4.56
C GLN A 213 2.99 -10.02 -5.18
N ILE A 214 2.01 -10.47 -4.40
CA ILE A 214 0.62 -10.62 -4.86
C ILE A 214 0.09 -9.27 -5.35
N LEU A 215 0.28 -8.19 -4.58
CA LEU A 215 -0.12 -6.85 -4.98
C LEU A 215 0.60 -6.40 -6.26
N PHE A 216 1.88 -6.74 -6.43
CA PHE A 216 2.66 -6.40 -7.61
C PHE A 216 2.14 -7.05 -8.87
N HIS A 217 1.87 -8.36 -8.81
CA HIS A 217 1.25 -9.06 -9.92
C HIS A 217 -0.17 -8.56 -10.18
N LEU A 218 -0.96 -8.28 -9.12
CA LEU A 218 -2.31 -7.73 -9.25
C LEU A 218 -2.33 -6.37 -9.95
N CYS A 219 -1.43 -5.44 -9.58
CA CYS A 219 -1.32 -4.15 -10.24
C CYS A 219 -1.01 -4.29 -11.73
N ASN A 220 -0.05 -5.18 -12.08
CA ASN A 220 0.30 -5.46 -13.47
C ASN A 220 -0.86 -6.07 -14.25
N CYS A 221 -1.61 -6.99 -13.65
CA CYS A 221 -2.81 -7.58 -14.25
C CYS A 221 -3.89 -6.52 -14.49
N LEU A 222 -4.16 -5.66 -13.50
CA LEU A 222 -5.18 -4.62 -13.56
C LEU A 222 -4.85 -3.56 -14.61
N LEU A 223 -3.63 -3.00 -14.55
CA LEU A 223 -3.17 -1.94 -15.45
C LEU A 223 -3.15 -2.38 -16.91
N ASN A 224 -2.74 -3.63 -17.17
CA ASN A 224 -2.60 -4.17 -18.52
C ASN A 224 -3.81 -5.00 -18.99
N HIS A 225 -4.92 -4.99 -18.24
CA HIS A 225 -6.07 -5.82 -18.54
C HIS A 225 -6.71 -5.43 -19.89
N PRO A 226 -6.88 -6.37 -20.85
CA PRO A 226 -7.26 -6.03 -22.22
C PRO A 226 -8.63 -5.33 -22.32
N PHE A 227 -9.61 -5.75 -21.51
CA PHE A 227 -10.94 -5.12 -21.53
C PHE A 227 -10.94 -3.72 -20.91
N LEU A 228 -10.17 -3.51 -19.83
CA LEU A 228 -10.10 -2.20 -19.18
C LEU A 228 -9.32 -1.24 -20.08
N LEU A 229 -8.21 -1.69 -20.67
CA LEU A 229 -7.42 -0.91 -21.61
C LEU A 229 -8.24 -0.51 -22.84
N ARG A 230 -9.06 -1.43 -23.39
CA ARG A 230 -9.98 -1.10 -24.47
C ARG A 230 -10.98 -0.01 -24.07
N ARG A 231 -11.63 -0.15 -22.91
CA ARG A 231 -12.55 0.87 -22.37
C ARG A 231 -11.85 2.22 -22.22
N ARG A 232 -10.60 2.24 -21.75
CA ARG A 232 -9.79 3.46 -21.64
C ARG A 232 -9.53 4.11 -23.00
N LEU A 233 -9.19 3.33 -24.02
CA LEU A 233 -9.01 3.84 -25.38
C LEU A 233 -10.30 4.41 -25.99
N GLU A 234 -11.45 3.83 -25.66
CA GLU A 234 -12.76 4.35 -26.04
C GLU A 234 -13.05 5.71 -25.38
N ILE A 235 -12.68 5.89 -24.10
CA ILE A 235 -12.78 7.18 -23.38
C ILE A 235 -11.88 8.24 -24.00
N VAL A 236 -10.61 7.90 -24.28
CA VAL A 236 -9.63 8.81 -24.91
C VAL A 236 -9.94 9.05 -26.40
N LYS A 237 -10.84 8.25 -26.99
CA LYS A 237 -11.21 8.28 -28.42
C LYS A 237 -10.00 8.10 -29.34
N CYS A 238 -9.11 7.18 -28.98
CA CYS A 238 -7.87 6.91 -29.70
C CYS A 238 -7.76 5.43 -30.11
N ALA A 239 -7.23 5.16 -31.30
CA ALA A 239 -6.85 3.81 -31.70
C ALA A 239 -5.47 3.47 -31.11
N GLY A 240 -5.39 2.43 -30.28
CA GLY A 240 -4.15 1.97 -29.69
C GLY A 240 -3.23 1.28 -30.72
N PRO A 241 -1.91 1.55 -30.72
CA PRO A 241 -0.96 0.78 -31.50
C PRO A 241 -1.05 -0.72 -31.15
N LEU A 242 -1.10 -1.58 -32.18
CA LEU A 242 -1.22 -3.03 -31.98
C LEU A 242 -0.05 -3.62 -31.18
N SER A 243 1.16 -3.08 -31.37
CA SER A 243 2.36 -3.47 -30.61
C SER A 243 2.21 -3.18 -29.12
N PHE A 244 1.63 -2.03 -28.76
CA PHE A 244 1.35 -1.66 -27.38
C PHE A 244 0.32 -2.62 -26.75
N LEU A 245 -0.82 -2.84 -27.43
CA LEU A 245 -1.87 -3.75 -26.94
C LEU A 245 -1.36 -5.18 -26.76
N HIS A 246 -0.56 -5.67 -27.71
CA HIS A 246 0.06 -7.00 -27.61
C HIS A 246 1.01 -7.10 -26.41
N ARG A 247 1.83 -6.07 -26.16
CA ARG A 247 2.72 -6.02 -25.00
C ARG A 247 1.94 -6.03 -23.69
N CYS A 248 0.90 -5.21 -23.57
CA CYS A 248 0.05 -5.17 -22.38
C CYS A 248 -0.60 -6.53 -22.13
N PHE A 249 -1.22 -7.13 -23.15
CA PHE A 249 -1.84 -8.45 -23.02
C PHE A 249 -0.84 -9.52 -22.54
N LYS A 250 0.35 -9.55 -23.15
CA LYS A 250 1.42 -10.48 -22.74
C LYS A 250 1.84 -10.25 -21.29
N LEU A 251 2.02 -9.00 -20.86
CA LEU A 251 2.34 -8.67 -19.48
C LEU A 251 1.23 -9.14 -18.53
N ALA A 252 -0.02 -8.76 -18.77
CA ALA A 252 -1.15 -9.18 -17.96
C ALA A 252 -1.22 -10.71 -17.81
N TRP A 253 -1.02 -11.44 -18.91
CA TRP A 253 -0.98 -12.89 -18.92
C TRP A 253 0.17 -13.45 -18.07
N THR A 254 1.39 -12.96 -18.26
CA THR A 254 2.56 -13.43 -17.49
C THR A 254 2.40 -13.18 -16.00
N HIS A 255 1.90 -12.01 -15.59
CA HIS A 255 1.68 -11.72 -14.16
C HIS A 255 0.50 -12.53 -13.59
N ALA A 256 -0.55 -12.81 -14.38
CA ALA A 256 -1.66 -13.65 -13.93
C ALA A 256 -1.20 -15.09 -13.65
N GLN A 257 -0.27 -15.63 -14.45
CA GLN A 257 0.33 -16.95 -14.20
C GLN A 257 1.15 -17.02 -12.90
N GLN A 258 1.65 -15.90 -12.39
CA GLN A 258 2.39 -15.87 -11.12
C GLN A 258 1.45 -15.77 -9.90
N LEU A 259 0.16 -15.49 -10.10
CA LEU A 259 -0.85 -15.43 -9.05
C LEU A 259 -1.59 -16.77 -8.83
N CYS A 260 -1.50 -17.70 -9.77
CA CYS A 260 -2.14 -19.02 -9.75
C CYS A 260 -1.16 -20.10 -9.28
#